data_AF-A0A3G9E3P4-F1
#
_entry.id   AF-A0A3G9E3P4-F1
#
_cell.length_a   1.000
_cell.length_b   1.000
_cell.length_c   1.000
_cell.angle_alpha   90.00
_cell.angle_beta   90.00
_cell.angle_gamma   90.00
#
_symmetry.space_group_name_H-M   'P 1'
#
loop_
_entity.id
_entity.type
_entity.pdbx_description
1 polymer ?
#
loop_
_entity_poly.entity_id
_entity_poly.type
_entity_poly.pdbx_seq_one_letter_code
_entity_poly.pdbx_strand_id
1 'polypeptide(L)'
;MDSSRPGKPTNNPFIKSFNGSFRDECLNTNWFLSLHDARLKIESWLRNYNTFRPHISLQGLTPEEVEFEMLNDKENSNLALSS
;
A
#
# COMPACT_ATOMS: atom_id res chain seq x y z
N MET A 1 19.90 4.65 -10.93
CA MET A 1 19.57 3.42 -10.16
C MET A 1 18.25 2.90 -10.70
N ASP A 2 18.32 1.94 -11.62
CA ASP A 2 17.14 1.26 -12.16
C ASP A 2 16.88 0.01 -11.33
N SER A 3 15.77 0.01 -10.60
CA SER A 3 15.40 -1.06 -9.66
C SER A 3 14.07 -1.72 -10.02
N SER A 4 13.61 -1.66 -11.27
CA SER A 4 12.42 -2.40 -11.70
C SER A 4 12.79 -3.46 -12.73
N ARG A 5 13.00 -4.70 -12.26
CA ARG A 5 13.01 -5.87 -13.15
C ARG A 5 11.60 -6.45 -13.18
N PRO A 6 10.95 -6.54 -14.34
CA PRO A 6 9.64 -7.17 -14.44
C PRO A 6 9.76 -8.65 -14.10
N GLY A 7 8.91 -9.14 -13.20
CA GLY A 7 8.79 -10.57 -12.90
C GLY A 7 9.34 -11.06 -11.54
N LYS A 8 9.77 -10.18 -10.63
CA LYS A 8 10.14 -10.57 -9.26
C LYS A 8 9.28 -9.85 -8.21
N PRO A 9 8.38 -10.55 -7.48
CA PRO A 9 7.45 -9.93 -6.52
C PRO A 9 8.16 -9.16 -5.40
N THR A 10 9.43 -9.48 -5.15
CA THR A 10 10.30 -8.84 -4.16
C THR A 10 10.72 -7.41 -4.53
N ASN A 11 10.46 -6.98 -5.78
CA ASN A 11 10.79 -5.65 -6.26
C ASN A 11 9.56 -4.73 -6.38
N ASN A 12 8.47 -5.02 -5.67
CA ASN A 12 7.35 -4.10 -5.63
C ASN A 12 7.75 -2.82 -4.85
N PRO A 13 7.92 -1.66 -5.50
CA PRO A 13 8.25 -0.40 -4.82
C PRO A 13 7.20 -0.01 -3.77
N PHE A 14 5.96 -0.49 -3.94
CA PHE A 14 4.90 -0.36 -2.94
C PHE A 14 5.26 -1.06 -1.63
N ILE A 15 5.68 -2.34 -1.68
CA ILE A 15 6.02 -3.12 -0.48
C ILE A 15 7.22 -2.51 0.24
N LYS A 16 8.19 -1.97 -0.50
CA LYS A 16 9.34 -1.26 0.09
C LYS A 16 8.92 0.01 0.82
N SER A 17 8.04 0.80 0.20
CA SER A 17 7.52 2.05 0.79
C SER A 17 6.67 1.76 2.02
N PHE A 18 5.78 0.76 1.93
CA PHE A 18 4.97 0.28 3.05
C PHE A 18 5.83 -0.15 4.24
N ASN A 19 6.81 -1.04 4.02
CA ASN A 19 7.66 -1.54 5.10
C ASN A 19 8.52 -0.44 5.74
N GLY A 20 8.96 0.55 4.94
CA GLY A 20 9.68 1.73 5.45
C GLY A 20 8.79 2.56 6.38
N SER A 21 7.64 3.03 5.87
CA SER A 21 6.69 3.84 6.64
C SER A 21 6.15 3.08 7.86
N PHE A 22 5.86 1.78 7.75
CA PHE A 22 5.37 1.00 8.89
C PHE A 22 6.37 0.98 10.03
N ARG A 23 7.65 0.76 9.73
CA ARG A 23 8.70 0.79 10.76
C ARG A 23 8.84 2.19 11.36
N ASP A 24 8.98 3.20 10.52
CA ASP A 24 9.40 4.53 10.97
C ASP A 24 8.24 5.34 11.58
N GLU A 25 7.00 5.08 11.18
CA GLU A 25 5.82 5.84 11.60
C GLU A 25 4.88 5.08 12.53
N CYS A 26 4.89 3.75 12.52
CA CYS A 26 4.08 2.94 13.45
C CYS A 26 4.94 2.35 14.56
N LEU A 27 5.94 1.53 14.21
CA LEU A 27 6.66 0.75 15.21
C LEU A 27 7.59 1.61 16.07
N ASN A 28 8.30 2.57 15.46
CA ASN A 28 9.27 3.41 16.18
C ASN A 28 8.61 4.54 16.99
N THR A 29 7.37 4.89 16.69
CA THR A 29 6.65 6.02 17.33
C THR A 29 5.73 5.57 18.46
N ASN A 30 5.42 4.27 18.55
CA ASN A 30 4.47 3.74 19.51
C ASN A 30 5.12 2.82 20.53
N TRP A 31 4.76 3.00 21.79
CA TRP A 31 5.07 2.05 22.86
C TRP A 31 3.92 1.06 22.97
N PHE A 32 4.23 -0.24 23.03
CA PHE A 32 3.22 -1.29 23.12
C PHE A 32 3.18 -1.85 24.54
N LEU A 33 2.04 -1.69 25.21
CA LEU A 33 1.86 -2.13 26.59
C LEU A 33 1.34 -3.57 26.68
N SER A 34 0.74 -4.07 25.59
CA SER A 34 0.26 -5.44 25.45
C SER A 34 0.07 -5.80 23.97
N LEU A 35 -0.17 -7.08 23.67
CA LEU A 35 -0.50 -7.52 22.32
C LEU A 35 -1.82 -6.90 21.82
N HIS A 36 -2.80 -6.69 22.73
CA HIS A 36 -4.07 -6.06 22.37
C HIS A 36 -3.87 -4.59 21.97
N ASP A 37 -3.09 -3.85 22.76
CA ASP A 37 -2.71 -2.46 22.48
C ASP A 37 -1.93 -2.35 21.15
N ALA A 38 -1.04 -3.31 20.88
CA ALA A 38 -0.34 -3.38 19.60
C ALA A 38 -1.29 -3.57 18.41
N ARG A 39 -2.27 -4.47 18.52
CA ARG A 39 -3.26 -4.68 17.44
C ARG A 39 -4.06 -3.41 17.15
N LEU A 40 -4.55 -2.73 18.19
CA LEU A 40 -5.31 -1.49 18.01
C LEU A 40 -4.50 -0.39 17.33
N LYS A 41 -3.25 -0.19 17.76
CA LYS A 41 -2.36 0.83 17.19
C LYS A 41 -1.99 0.52 15.74
N ILE A 42 -1.70 -0.75 15.44
CA ILE A 42 -1.40 -1.20 14.08
C ILE A 42 -2.62 -1.05 13.17
N GLU A 43 -3.81 -1.46 13.60
CA GLU A 43 -5.05 -1.31 12.82
C GLU A 43 -5.38 0.15 12.54
N SER A 44 -5.21 1.03 13.54
CA SER A 44 -5.38 2.47 13.35
C SER A 44 -4.36 3.03 12.34
N TRP A 45 -3.10 2.59 12.42
CA TRP A 45 -2.07 3.03 11.47
C TRP A 45 -2.36 2.53 10.06
N LEU A 46 -2.76 1.27 9.88
CA LEU A 46 -3.12 0.73 8.55
C LEU A 46 -4.26 1.53 7.92
N ARG A 47 -5.29 1.87 8.70
CA ARG A 47 -6.40 2.71 8.21
C ARG A 47 -5.89 4.05 7.72
N ASN A 48 -5.02 4.71 8.48
CA ASN A 48 -4.45 6.00 8.08
C ASN A 48 -3.54 5.88 6.84
N TYR A 49 -2.71 4.84 6.77
CA TYR A 49 -1.83 4.59 5.64
C TYR A 49 -2.63 4.39 4.35
N ASN A 50 -3.71 3.61 4.41
CA ASN A 50 -4.53 3.29 3.24
C ASN A 50 -5.42 4.46 2.77
N THR A 51 -5.83 5.36 3.68
CA THR A 51 -6.82 6.41 3.37
C THR A 51 -6.23 7.81 3.15
N PHE A 52 -5.02 8.10 3.65
CA PHE A 52 -4.54 9.49 3.72
C PHE A 52 -3.20 9.74 3.01
N ARG A 53 -2.44 8.71 2.63
CA ARG A 53 -1.13 8.92 1.99
C ARG A 53 -1.21 8.83 0.46
N PRO A 54 -1.21 9.96 -0.25
CA PRO A 54 -0.88 9.98 -1.67
C PRO A 54 0.58 9.55 -1.84
N HIS A 55 0.81 8.42 -2.51
CA HIS A 55 2.16 7.91 -2.73
C HIS A 55 2.69 8.37 -4.09
N ILE A 56 3.85 9.04 -4.12
CA ILE A 56 4.49 9.48 -5.38
C ILE A 56 4.77 8.29 -6.31
N SER A 57 5.07 7.11 -5.76
CA SER A 57 5.21 5.85 -6.51
C SER A 57 3.91 5.31 -7.10
N LEU A 58 2.76 5.79 -6.61
CA LEU A 58 1.42 5.52 -7.11
C LEU A 58 0.83 6.75 -7.85
N GLN A 59 1.68 7.58 -8.45
CA GLN A 59 1.27 8.81 -9.16
C GLN A 59 0.53 9.84 -8.28
N GLY A 60 0.68 9.76 -6.96
CA GLY A 60 -0.02 10.61 -6.00
C GLY A 60 -1.36 10.04 -5.54
N LEU A 61 -1.68 8.79 -5.88
CA LEU A 61 -2.86 8.10 -5.39
C LEU A 61 -2.60 7.40 -4.05
N THR A 62 -3.67 7.25 -3.27
CA THR A 62 -3.72 6.39 -2.10
C THR A 62 -3.78 4.92 -2.50
N PRO A 63 -3.41 3.98 -1.62
CA PRO A 63 -3.54 2.56 -1.92
C PRO A 63 -4.98 2.13 -2.28
N GLU A 64 -5.99 2.76 -1.67
CA GLU A 64 -7.42 2.52 -1.96
C GLU A 64 -7.80 2.98 -3.38
N GLU A 65 -7.31 4.13 -3.81
CA GLU A 65 -7.54 4.63 -5.17
C GLU A 65 -6.86 3.74 -6.23
N VAL A 66 -5.67 3.22 -5.94
CA VAL A 66 -5.00 2.27 -6.83
C VAL A 66 -5.76 0.95 -6.92
N GLU A 67 -6.31 0.46 -5.81
CA GLU A 67 -7.15 -0.73 -5.83
C GLU A 67 -8.40 -0.53 -6.70
N PHE A 68 -9.04 0.64 -6.59
CA PHE A 68 -10.19 1.01 -7.41
C PHE A 68 -9.84 1.12 -8.90
N GLU A 69 -8.74 1.78 -9.27
CA GLU A 69 -8.29 1.87 -10.67
C GLU A 69 -7.95 0.49 -11.26
N MET A 70 -7.25 -0.36 -10.50
CA MET A 70 -6.90 -1.71 -10.96
C MET A 70 -8.12 -2.62 -11.17
N LEU A 71 -9.20 -2.41 -10.42
CA LEU A 71 -10.47 -3.12 -10.62
C LEU A 71 -11.20 -2.60 -11.86
N ASN A 72 -11.24 -1.28 -12.06
CA ASN A 72 -11.86 -0.67 -13.24
C ASN A 72 -11.16 -1.05 -14.56
N ASP A 73 -9.82 -1.09 -14.56
CA ASP A 73 -9.03 -1.53 -15.72
C ASP A 73 -9.29 -3.01 -16.04
N LYS A 74 -9.47 -3.86 -15.02
CA LYS A 74 -9.87 -5.26 -15.22
C LYS A 74 -11.27 -5.37 -15.79
N GLU A 75 -12.24 -4.58 -15.35
CA GLU A 75 -13.59 -4.61 -15.93
C GLU A 75 -13.61 -4.12 -17.38
N ASN A 76 -12.92 -3.01 -17.67
CA ASN A 76 -12.85 -2.44 -19.02
C ASN A 76 -12.09 -3.36 -19.99
N SER A 77 -11.03 -4.04 -19.55
CA SER A 77 -10.31 -5.02 -20.38
C SER A 77 -11.14 -6.28 -20.64
N ASN A 78 -11.95 -6.74 -19.69
CA ASN A 78 -12.87 -7.87 -19.91
C ASN A 78 -13.99 -7.53 -20.90
N LEU A 79 -14.48 -6.28 -20.90
CA LEU A 79 -15.45 -5.79 -21.90
C LEU A 79 -14.82 -5.63 -23.30
N ALA A 80 -13.55 -5.22 -23.39
CA ALA A 80 -12.83 -5.10 -24.65
C ALA A 80 -12.49 -6.45 -25.31
N LEU A 81 -12.43 -7.53 -24.54
CA LEU A 81 -12.19 -8.90 -25.05
C LEU A 81 -13.49 -9.63 -25.46
N SER A 82 -14.67 -9.07 -25.18
CA SER A 82 -15.97 -9.63 -25.56
C SER A 82 -16.61 -8.98 -26.79
N SER A 83 -15.86 -8.16 -27.55
CA SER A 83 -16.33 -7.41 -28.73
C SER A 83 -15.75 -7.96 -30.03
#